data_AF-A0A820RJY1-F1
#
_entry.id   AF-A0A820RJY1-F1
#
_cell.length_a   1.000
_cell.length_b   1.000
_cell.length_c   1.000
_cell.angle_alpha   90.00
_cell.angle_beta   90.00
_cell.angle_gamma   90.00
#
_symmetry.space_group_name_H-M   'P 1'
#
loop_
_entity.id
_entity.type
_entity.pdbx_description
1 polymer ?
#
loop_
_entity_poly.entity_id
_entity_poly.type
_entity_poly.pdbx_seq_one_letter_code
_entity_poly.pdbx_strand_id
1 'polypeptide(L)'
;MSLSVLAALREYDCGHDLICLSSILGVLNSAAIFSLIPPNLKSSDGDFMTLLNIMNKILSVKESISASQFDMNRICEVANLTQIRHIIGPALRRYINLEKSFNVSDYRVQAHKKSGQWESIAKALLAGYSDNVFISMRELQEKNLLYARYNDKEDLAVLDIKSTLTRPIKQEPVPLVVARDVFYSTAVRSRAIISFVGEIEFDWMNHSTKRDLSLTAEEETYLNSNNRYDNVRKLYPNNIQMLLSNKSLKLTGRSDVVLNAELKLRKEMITELTFKLENRYSPNTTQYKNLADNLEKVSKMPNIFHPMIWRWEADKKVKITVDNNTSAKTCDIKVVGRPSEIAKVKQEFDSFLSWLSDCIVLRDPDAGKKIGI
;
A
#
# COMPACT_ATOMS: atom_id res chain seq x y z
N MET A 1 22.33 -2.77 -5.46
CA MET A 1 23.27 -2.95 -4.32
C MET A 1 24.51 -2.07 -4.35
N SER A 2 25.34 -2.05 -5.41
CA SER A 2 26.63 -1.33 -5.37
C SER A 2 26.51 0.17 -5.06
N LEU A 3 25.51 0.84 -5.67
CA LEU A 3 25.19 2.24 -5.35
C LEU A 3 24.75 2.41 -3.89
N SER A 4 23.96 1.47 -3.36
CA SER A 4 23.55 1.49 -1.96
C SER A 4 24.72 1.35 -0.99
N VAL A 5 25.67 0.46 -1.30
CA VAL A 5 26.89 0.30 -0.50
C VAL A 5 27.73 1.57 -0.55
N LEU A 6 27.88 2.18 -1.74
CA LEU A 6 28.61 3.43 -1.89
C LEU A 6 27.98 4.57 -1.06
N ALA A 7 26.65 4.70 -1.12
CA ALA A 7 25.91 5.69 -0.33
C ALA A 7 26.07 5.45 1.18
N ALA A 8 26.01 4.20 1.63
CA ALA A 8 26.26 3.84 3.03
C ALA A 8 27.66 4.23 3.52
N LEU A 9 28.67 4.07 2.66
CA LEU A 9 30.05 4.43 2.98
C LEU A 9 30.30 5.94 2.96
N ARG A 10 29.58 6.70 2.14
CA ARG A 10 29.84 8.13 1.92
C ARG A 10 28.94 9.07 2.71
N GLU A 11 27.68 8.70 2.90
CA GLU A 11 26.62 9.64 3.28
C GLU A 11 25.87 9.22 4.55
N TYR A 12 25.61 7.92 4.73
CA TYR A 12 24.66 7.44 5.75
C TYR A 12 25.29 6.67 6.91
N ASP A 13 26.62 6.57 6.98
CA ASP A 13 27.37 5.99 8.10
C ASP A 13 26.90 4.57 8.52
N CYS A 14 26.39 3.79 7.56
CA CYS A 14 25.87 2.43 7.74
C CYS A 14 26.66 1.40 6.91
N GLY A 15 27.95 1.67 6.65
CA GLY A 15 28.80 0.87 5.78
C GLY A 15 28.85 -0.62 6.14
N HIS A 16 29.03 -0.94 7.42
CA HIS A 16 29.05 -2.32 7.89
C HIS A 16 27.70 -3.02 7.65
N ASP A 17 26.59 -2.33 7.94
CA ASP A 17 25.23 -2.85 7.80
C ASP A 17 24.95 -3.24 6.33
N LEU A 18 25.35 -2.39 5.38
CA LEU A 18 25.15 -2.66 3.95
C LEU A 18 26.11 -3.71 3.39
N ILE A 19 27.32 -3.86 3.95
CA ILE A 19 28.22 -4.96 3.60
C ILE A 19 27.61 -6.30 4.05
N CYS A 20 27.09 -6.37 5.28
CA CYS A 20 26.36 -7.54 5.79
C CYS A 20 25.15 -7.88 4.90
N LEU A 21 24.29 -6.90 4.62
CA LEU A 21 23.15 -7.06 3.73
C LEU A 21 23.55 -7.51 2.33
N SER A 22 24.55 -6.88 1.72
CA SER A 22 25.04 -7.25 0.40
C SER A 22 25.60 -8.68 0.35
N SER A 23 26.15 -9.16 1.47
CA SER A 23 26.72 -10.50 1.57
C SER A 23 25.65 -11.58 1.50
N ILE A 24 24.55 -11.40 2.24
CA ILE A 24 23.45 -12.37 2.27
C ILE A 24 22.53 -12.22 1.06
N LEU A 25 22.17 -11.00 0.65
CA LEU A 25 21.35 -10.76 -0.54
C LEU A 25 22.01 -11.28 -1.81
N GLY A 26 23.34 -11.21 -1.88
CA GLY A 26 24.12 -11.71 -3.00
C GLY A 26 24.15 -13.24 -3.16
N VAL A 27 23.60 -13.98 -2.19
CA VAL A 27 23.41 -15.44 -2.24
C VAL A 27 21.94 -15.79 -2.45
N LEU A 28 21.03 -14.93 -1.98
CA LEU A 28 19.60 -15.16 -2.03
C LEU A 28 19.01 -14.96 -3.43
N ASN A 29 18.19 -15.93 -3.82
CA ASN A 29 17.41 -15.95 -5.06
C ASN A 29 15.89 -16.02 -4.83
N SER A 30 15.43 -16.20 -3.59
CA SER A 30 14.01 -16.36 -3.26
C SER A 30 13.67 -15.85 -1.87
N ALA A 31 12.51 -15.23 -1.72
CA ALA A 31 11.95 -14.79 -0.44
C ALA A 31 11.35 -15.93 0.39
N ALA A 32 11.32 -17.17 -0.12
CA ALA A 32 10.78 -18.33 0.61
C ALA A 32 11.47 -18.55 1.97
N ILE A 33 12.72 -18.12 2.09
CA ILE A 33 13.54 -18.23 3.31
C ILE A 33 12.92 -17.56 4.53
N PHE A 34 12.11 -16.50 4.36
CA PHE A 34 11.47 -15.78 5.45
C PHE A 34 10.46 -16.62 6.21
N SER A 35 9.95 -17.70 5.60
CA SER A 35 9.11 -18.67 6.30
C SER A 35 9.89 -19.60 7.25
N LEU A 36 11.20 -19.76 7.02
CA LEU A 36 12.09 -20.63 7.80
C LEU A 36 12.85 -19.87 8.90
N ILE A 37 12.74 -18.54 8.92
CA ILE A 37 13.40 -17.68 9.91
C ILE A 37 12.59 -17.64 11.21
N PRO A 38 13.21 -17.84 12.38
CA PRO A 38 12.56 -17.71 13.68
C PRO A 38 11.90 -16.33 13.90
N PRO A 39 10.73 -16.26 14.56
CA PRO A 39 10.02 -14.99 14.78
C PRO A 39 10.85 -13.91 15.48
N ASN A 40 11.71 -14.29 16.43
CA ASN A 40 12.55 -13.36 17.20
C ASN A 40 13.67 -12.70 16.37
N LEU A 41 13.94 -13.16 15.15
CA LEU A 41 14.89 -12.53 14.23
C LEU A 41 14.19 -11.69 13.16
N LYS A 42 12.86 -11.79 13.03
CA LYS A 42 12.08 -11.01 12.08
C LYS A 42 11.93 -9.57 12.57
N SER A 43 12.20 -8.62 11.69
CA SER A 43 11.96 -7.20 11.95
C SER A 43 10.60 -6.77 11.40
N SER A 44 9.95 -5.86 12.14
CA SER A 44 8.79 -5.10 11.68
C SER A 44 9.13 -4.14 10.55
N ASP A 45 10.39 -3.70 10.43
CA ASP A 45 10.86 -2.78 9.38
C ASP A 45 11.04 -3.46 8.02
N GLY A 46 11.03 -4.80 8.01
CA GLY A 46 10.97 -5.60 6.80
C GLY A 46 12.05 -6.65 6.64
N ASP A 47 12.14 -7.13 5.41
CA ASP A 47 12.97 -8.25 4.99
C ASP A 47 14.46 -7.90 5.11
N PHE A 48 14.85 -6.68 4.74
CA PHE A 48 16.24 -6.22 4.86
C PHE A 48 16.73 -6.30 6.31
N MET A 49 16.02 -5.68 7.25
CA MET A 49 16.41 -5.72 8.67
C MET A 49 16.39 -7.13 9.25
N THR A 50 15.47 -7.98 8.80
CA THR A 50 15.47 -9.41 9.17
C THR A 50 16.75 -10.11 8.73
N LEU A 51 17.21 -9.87 7.50
CA LEU A 51 18.47 -10.44 6.99
C LEU A 51 19.71 -9.87 7.70
N LEU A 52 19.69 -8.59 8.06
CA LEU A 52 20.75 -7.97 8.85
C LEU A 52 20.83 -8.57 10.26
N ASN A 53 19.70 -8.76 10.92
CA ASN A 53 19.63 -9.40 12.24
C ASN A 53 20.24 -10.81 12.22
N ILE A 54 19.98 -11.58 11.16
CA ILE A 54 20.59 -12.89 10.93
C ILE A 54 22.11 -12.77 10.84
N MET A 55 22.61 -11.89 9.98
CA MET A 55 24.05 -11.69 9.80
C MET A 55 24.72 -11.24 11.11
N ASN A 56 24.13 -10.28 11.82
CA ASN A 56 24.64 -9.80 13.11
C ASN A 56 24.68 -10.92 14.16
N LYS A 57 23.66 -11.77 14.22
CA LYS A 57 23.64 -12.92 15.14
C LYS A 57 24.75 -13.92 14.81
N ILE A 58 24.94 -14.23 13.53
CA ILE A 58 25.98 -15.16 13.07
C ILE A 58 27.39 -14.62 13.35
N LEU A 59 27.62 -13.34 13.06
CA LEU A 59 28.91 -12.69 13.30
C LEU A 59 29.24 -12.62 14.79
N SER A 60 28.26 -12.27 15.64
CA SER A 60 28.44 -12.28 17.10
C SER A 60 28.80 -13.67 17.64
N VAL A 61 28.14 -14.73 17.17
CA VAL A 61 28.49 -16.10 17.58
C VAL A 61 29.89 -16.46 17.08
N LYS A 62 30.25 -16.10 15.84
CA LYS A 62 31.59 -16.33 15.30
C LYS A 62 32.67 -15.64 16.14
N GLU A 63 32.46 -14.39 16.55
CA GLU A 63 33.40 -13.63 17.40
C GLU A 63 33.58 -14.25 18.78
N SER A 64 32.55 -14.95 19.29
CA SER A 64 32.61 -15.63 20.60
C SER A 64 33.31 -16.99 20.59
N ILE A 65 33.68 -17.52 19.41
CA ILE A 65 34.27 -18.85 19.26
C ILE A 65 35.73 -18.72 18.78
N SER A 66 36.65 -19.47 19.41
CA SER A 66 38.05 -19.50 18.96
C SER A 66 38.16 -20.04 17.52
N ALA A 67 39.09 -19.52 16.73
CA ALA A 67 39.23 -19.88 15.31
C ALA A 67 39.41 -21.39 15.07
N SER A 68 40.01 -22.12 16.02
CA SER A 68 40.20 -23.57 15.99
C SER A 68 38.93 -24.39 16.27
N GLN A 69 37.86 -23.75 16.77
CA GLN A 69 36.57 -24.37 17.12
C GLN A 69 35.43 -23.91 16.19
N PHE A 70 35.75 -23.20 15.12
CA PHE A 70 34.76 -22.68 14.19
C PHE A 70 34.05 -23.83 13.45
N ASP A 71 32.76 -24.01 13.77
CA ASP A 71 31.87 -24.94 13.07
C ASP A 71 30.57 -24.25 12.67
N MET A 72 30.32 -24.15 11.37
CA MET A 72 29.10 -23.59 10.81
C MET A 72 27.83 -24.31 11.26
N ASN A 73 27.89 -25.62 11.51
CA ASN A 73 26.75 -26.37 12.05
C ASN A 73 26.36 -25.83 13.41
N ARG A 74 27.34 -25.81 14.32
CA ARG A 74 27.17 -25.34 15.69
C ARG A 74 26.68 -23.89 15.74
N ILE A 75 27.21 -23.01 14.88
CA ILE A 75 26.73 -21.62 14.79
C ILE A 75 25.25 -21.57 14.39
N CYS A 76 24.86 -22.33 13.35
CA CYS A 76 23.47 -22.36 12.90
C CYS A 76 22.55 -23.00 13.94
N GLU A 77 22.99 -24.03 14.65
CA GLU A 77 22.23 -24.65 15.73
C GLU A 77 21.99 -23.68 16.89
N VAL A 78 23.05 -23.02 17.38
CA VAL A 78 22.98 -22.04 18.47
C VAL A 78 22.12 -20.82 18.08
N ALA A 79 22.17 -20.40 16.81
CA ALA A 79 21.36 -19.31 16.29
C ALA A 79 19.92 -19.72 15.92
N ASN A 80 19.58 -21.01 16.01
CA ASN A 80 18.31 -21.59 15.52
C ASN A 80 18.04 -21.30 14.02
N LEU A 81 19.08 -21.42 13.19
CA LEU A 81 19.08 -21.14 11.75
C LEU A 81 19.47 -22.36 10.90
N THR A 82 19.41 -23.57 11.46
CA THR A 82 19.82 -24.81 10.78
C THR A 82 19.12 -25.02 9.44
N GLN A 83 17.84 -24.64 9.33
CA GLN A 83 17.04 -24.78 8.10
C GLN A 83 17.55 -23.92 6.93
N ILE A 84 18.22 -22.79 7.23
CA ILE A 84 18.76 -21.88 6.21
C ILE A 84 20.30 -21.94 6.11
N ARG A 85 20.93 -22.96 6.73
CA ARG A 85 22.40 -23.13 6.74
C ARG A 85 23.03 -23.06 5.35
N HIS A 86 22.35 -23.60 4.35
CA HIS A 86 22.82 -23.62 2.96
C HIS A 86 23.03 -22.22 2.36
N ILE A 87 22.37 -21.18 2.91
CA ILE A 87 22.56 -19.77 2.55
C ILE A 87 23.61 -19.12 3.44
N ILE A 88 23.59 -19.42 4.74
CA ILE A 88 24.45 -18.76 5.74
C ILE A 88 25.94 -18.98 5.47
N GLY A 89 26.36 -20.21 5.14
CA GLY A 89 27.76 -20.51 4.86
C GLY A 89 28.33 -19.71 3.67
N PRO A 90 27.70 -19.73 2.49
CA PRO A 90 28.08 -18.87 1.37
C PRO A 90 28.03 -17.37 1.70
N ALA A 91 27.01 -16.89 2.43
CA ALA A 91 26.88 -15.48 2.81
C ALA A 91 28.04 -15.02 3.69
N LEU A 92 28.42 -15.83 4.69
CA LEU A 92 29.54 -15.53 5.58
C LEU A 92 30.88 -15.52 4.85
N ARG A 93 31.10 -16.45 3.90
CA ARG A 93 32.31 -16.43 3.05
C ARG A 93 32.38 -15.16 2.22
N ARG A 94 31.25 -14.73 1.64
CA ARG A 94 31.16 -13.47 0.90
C ARG A 94 31.45 -12.26 1.79
N TYR A 95 30.90 -12.23 3.00
CA TYR A 95 31.20 -11.19 3.99
C TYR A 95 32.70 -11.09 4.27
N ILE A 96 33.36 -12.20 4.59
CA ILE A 96 34.81 -12.23 4.89
C ILE A 96 35.64 -11.67 3.72
N ASN A 97 35.26 -12.01 2.48
CA ASN A 97 35.95 -11.51 1.29
C ASN A 97 35.73 -10.00 1.09
N LEU A 98 34.51 -9.51 1.31
CA LEU A 98 34.19 -8.08 1.23
C LEU A 98 34.91 -7.30 2.32
N GLU A 99 34.88 -7.78 3.57
CA GLU A 99 35.58 -7.19 4.70
C GLU A 99 37.09 -7.06 4.43
N LYS A 100 37.74 -8.12 3.93
CA LYS A 100 39.15 -8.07 3.51
C LYS A 100 39.41 -7.02 2.43
N SER A 101 38.50 -6.91 1.46
CA SER A 101 38.63 -5.94 0.36
C SER A 101 38.48 -4.50 0.85
N PHE A 102 37.52 -4.23 1.75
CA PHE A 102 37.34 -2.90 2.31
C PHE A 102 38.45 -2.51 3.29
N ASN A 103 39.05 -3.47 3.98
CA ASN A 103 40.18 -3.23 4.89
C ASN A 103 41.44 -2.66 4.20
N VAL A 104 41.57 -2.85 2.89
CA VAL A 104 42.68 -2.29 2.09
C VAL A 104 42.25 -1.14 1.18
N SER A 105 41.02 -0.64 1.34
CA SER A 105 40.45 0.45 0.53
C SER A 105 40.45 1.79 1.27
N ASP A 106 40.23 2.88 0.53
CA ASP A 106 40.03 4.23 1.09
C ASP A 106 38.81 4.33 2.02
N TYR A 107 37.87 3.37 1.93
CA TYR A 107 36.67 3.31 2.76
C TYR A 107 36.84 2.47 4.03
N ARG A 108 38.06 2.09 4.41
CA ARG A 108 38.31 1.21 5.56
C ARG A 108 37.56 1.63 6.82
N VAL A 109 37.62 2.92 7.18
CA VAL A 109 36.97 3.40 8.42
C VAL A 109 35.45 3.34 8.30
N GLN A 110 34.91 3.76 7.17
CA GLN A 110 33.47 3.84 6.90
C GLN A 110 32.84 2.44 6.78
N ALA A 111 33.58 1.46 6.25
CA ALA A 111 33.15 0.07 6.15
C ALA A 111 32.92 -0.62 7.51
N HIS A 112 33.51 -0.08 8.59
CA HIS A 112 33.32 -0.58 9.95
C HIS A 112 32.22 0.15 10.73
N LYS A 113 31.65 1.23 10.18
CA LYS A 113 30.57 1.98 10.84
C LYS A 113 29.25 1.19 10.80
N LYS A 114 28.68 0.99 11.99
CA LYS A 114 27.33 0.44 12.20
C LYS A 114 26.41 1.59 12.59
N SER A 115 25.30 1.76 11.88
CA SER A 115 24.28 2.74 12.25
C SER A 115 23.37 2.19 13.35
N GLY A 116 23.03 0.90 13.25
CA GLY A 116 21.97 0.29 14.07
C GLY A 116 20.58 0.90 13.85
N GLN A 117 20.44 1.81 12.87
CA GLN A 117 19.23 2.58 12.60
C GLN A 117 18.71 2.26 11.21
N TRP A 118 17.45 1.80 11.15
CA TRP A 118 16.83 1.43 9.89
C TRP A 118 16.80 2.59 8.88
N GLU A 119 16.51 3.82 9.31
CA GLU A 119 16.47 5.00 8.43
C GLU A 119 17.75 5.18 7.61
N SER A 120 18.93 5.07 8.24
CA SER A 120 20.23 5.21 7.56
C SER A 120 20.44 4.12 6.51
N ILE A 121 20.03 2.89 6.84
CA ILE A 121 20.10 1.74 5.93
C ILE A 121 19.11 1.91 4.77
N ALA A 122 17.88 2.35 5.05
CA ALA A 122 16.83 2.59 4.08
C ALA A 122 17.21 3.69 3.08
N LYS A 123 17.75 4.82 3.56
CA LYS A 123 18.26 5.90 2.71
C LYS A 123 19.40 5.44 1.81
N ALA A 124 20.32 4.62 2.33
CA ALA A 124 21.35 4.00 1.51
C ALA A 124 20.75 3.02 0.47
N LEU A 125 19.76 2.20 0.84
CA LEU A 125 19.07 1.31 -0.11
C LEU A 125 18.39 2.11 -1.22
N LEU A 126 17.72 3.21 -0.90
CA LEU A 126 17.07 4.11 -1.85
C LEU A 126 18.05 4.66 -2.89
N ALA A 127 19.31 4.93 -2.53
CA ALA A 127 20.32 5.36 -3.50
C ALA A 127 20.61 4.33 -4.61
N GLY A 128 20.33 3.05 -4.37
CA GLY A 128 20.51 1.97 -5.35
C GLY A 128 19.22 1.34 -5.87
N TYR A 129 18.08 1.67 -5.29
CA TYR A 129 16.75 1.11 -5.61
C TYR A 129 15.67 2.19 -5.71
N SER A 130 16.05 3.43 -6.05
CA SER A 130 15.12 4.56 -6.15
C SER A 130 13.94 4.29 -7.07
N ASP A 131 14.15 3.50 -8.12
CA ASP A 131 13.08 3.14 -9.06
C ASP A 131 12.15 2.06 -8.54
N ASN A 132 12.56 1.27 -7.55
CA ASN A 132 11.80 0.17 -6.98
C ASN A 132 11.08 0.57 -5.68
N VAL A 133 10.55 1.78 -5.65
CA VAL A 133 9.69 2.24 -4.56
C VAL A 133 8.23 2.08 -4.93
N PHE A 134 7.46 1.53 -4.00
CA PHE A 134 6.06 1.21 -4.20
C PHE A 134 5.21 1.80 -3.07
N ILE A 135 4.18 2.56 -3.44
CA ILE A 135 3.20 3.16 -2.53
C ILE A 135 1.98 2.27 -2.45
N SER A 136 1.46 2.04 -1.24
CA SER A 136 0.21 1.32 -1.06
C SER A 136 -0.92 2.06 -1.76
N MET A 137 -1.76 1.32 -2.50
CA MET A 137 -2.98 1.89 -3.07
C MET A 137 -3.93 2.43 -1.98
N ARG A 138 -3.76 2.03 -0.71
CA ARG A 138 -4.49 2.64 0.41
C ARG A 138 -4.20 4.11 0.60
N GLU A 139 -2.95 4.53 0.43
CA GLU A 139 -2.59 5.94 0.48
C GLU A 139 -3.26 6.71 -0.68
N LEU A 140 -3.39 6.05 -1.84
CA LEU A 140 -4.01 6.59 -3.05
C LEU A 140 -5.56 6.54 -3.06
N GLN A 141 -6.18 6.28 -1.90
CA GLN A 141 -7.64 6.20 -1.67
C GLN A 141 -8.34 4.94 -2.19
N GLU A 142 -7.61 3.85 -2.38
CA GLU A 142 -8.18 2.51 -2.59
C GLU A 142 -8.16 1.70 -1.27
N LYS A 143 -8.78 0.52 -1.21
CA LYS A 143 -8.69 -0.35 -0.03
C LYS A 143 -8.00 -1.70 -0.25
N ASN A 144 -7.60 -1.99 -1.50
CA ASN A 144 -6.86 -3.20 -1.82
C ASN A 144 -5.44 -3.21 -1.19
N LEU A 145 -4.84 -4.41 -1.12
CA LEU A 145 -3.48 -4.62 -0.62
C LEU A 145 -2.42 -4.46 -1.72
N LEU A 146 -2.80 -3.85 -2.86
CA LEU A 146 -1.86 -3.63 -3.95
C LEU A 146 -0.98 -2.43 -3.62
N TYR A 147 0.14 -2.41 -4.30
CA TYR A 147 1.02 -1.26 -4.34
C TYR A 147 1.15 -0.80 -5.79
N ALA A 148 1.32 0.50 -6.00
CA ALA A 148 1.70 1.07 -7.28
C ALA A 148 3.14 1.58 -7.21
N ARG A 149 3.88 1.54 -8.30
CA ARG A 149 5.19 2.19 -8.35
C ARG A 149 5.02 3.70 -8.13
N TYR A 150 5.94 4.29 -7.37
CA TYR A 150 5.82 5.71 -7.00
C TYR A 150 5.91 6.68 -8.19
N ASN A 151 6.46 6.24 -9.33
CA ASN A 151 6.58 7.05 -10.56
C ASN A 151 5.70 6.53 -11.71
N ASP A 152 5.07 5.37 -11.55
CA ASP A 152 4.11 4.80 -12.51
C ASP A 152 2.95 4.14 -11.77
N LYS A 153 1.78 4.77 -11.84
CA LYS A 153 0.57 4.29 -11.15
C LYS A 153 -0.03 3.02 -11.77
N GLU A 154 0.30 2.72 -13.02
CA GLU A 154 -0.21 1.54 -13.74
C GLU A 154 0.66 0.30 -13.47
N ASP A 155 1.90 0.48 -13.00
CA ASP A 155 2.76 -0.63 -12.55
C ASP A 155 2.33 -1.08 -11.15
N LEU A 156 1.37 -1.99 -11.13
CA LEU A 156 0.78 -2.55 -9.92
C LEU A 156 1.54 -3.81 -9.46
N ALA A 157 1.76 -3.88 -8.16
CA ALA A 157 2.46 -4.96 -7.50
C ALA A 157 1.66 -5.52 -6.31
N VAL A 158 1.95 -6.78 -5.99
CA VAL A 158 1.62 -7.41 -4.71
C VAL A 158 2.90 -7.73 -3.96
N LEU A 159 2.86 -7.55 -2.65
CA LEU A 159 3.95 -7.98 -1.77
C LEU A 159 4.02 -9.51 -1.75
N ASP A 160 5.23 -10.07 -1.82
CA ASP A 160 5.42 -11.51 -1.69
C ASP A 160 4.86 -11.98 -0.34
N ILE A 161 3.95 -12.97 -0.37
CA ILE A 161 3.27 -13.50 0.82
C ILE A 161 4.23 -14.01 1.91
N LYS A 162 5.50 -14.28 1.56
CA LYS A 162 6.54 -14.73 2.49
C LYS A 162 7.25 -13.59 3.20
N SER A 163 7.13 -12.35 2.72
CA SER A 163 7.77 -11.19 3.34
C SER A 163 7.25 -10.91 4.74
N THR A 164 8.10 -10.35 5.61
CA THR A 164 7.74 -9.94 6.97
C THR A 164 6.82 -8.72 7.03
N LEU A 165 6.68 -7.99 5.91
CA LEU A 165 5.73 -6.88 5.78
C LEU A 165 4.35 -7.30 5.27
N THR A 166 4.13 -8.59 5.01
CA THR A 166 2.79 -9.08 4.68
C THR A 166 1.85 -8.91 5.87
N ARG A 167 0.73 -8.23 5.65
CA ARG A 167 -0.31 -8.01 6.66
C ARG A 167 -1.59 -8.77 6.30
N PRO A 168 -2.39 -9.23 7.29
CA PRO A 168 -3.74 -9.72 7.05
C PRO A 168 -4.61 -8.67 6.36
N ILE A 169 -5.61 -9.10 5.57
CA ILE A 169 -6.52 -8.21 4.80
C ILE A 169 -7.17 -7.12 5.66
N LYS A 170 -7.47 -7.43 6.92
CA LYS A 170 -8.11 -6.51 7.87
C LYS A 170 -7.18 -5.42 8.41
N GLN A 171 -5.87 -5.59 8.30
CA GLN A 171 -4.88 -4.62 8.76
C GLN A 171 -4.47 -3.67 7.63
N GLU A 172 -3.96 -2.50 7.98
CA GLU A 172 -3.41 -1.59 6.98
C GLU A 172 -2.07 -2.11 6.45
N PRO A 173 -1.88 -2.12 5.11
CA PRO A 173 -0.58 -2.39 4.52
C PRO A 173 0.38 -1.27 4.89
N VAL A 174 1.69 -1.57 4.79
CA VAL A 174 2.73 -0.57 4.94
C VAL A 174 2.55 0.52 3.88
N PRO A 175 2.58 1.82 4.22
CA PRO A 175 2.27 2.89 3.27
C PRO A 175 3.23 2.95 2.08
N LEU A 176 4.51 2.74 2.32
CA LEU A 176 5.56 2.91 1.32
C LEU A 176 6.67 1.89 1.57
N VAL A 177 7.10 1.21 0.50
CA VAL A 177 8.15 0.18 0.58
C VAL A 177 9.18 0.35 -0.52
N VAL A 178 10.44 0.04 -0.20
CA VAL A 178 11.49 -0.17 -1.20
C VAL A 178 11.69 -1.66 -1.41
N ALA A 179 11.75 -2.10 -2.67
CA ALA A 179 11.92 -3.49 -3.04
C ALA A 179 13.26 -3.72 -3.74
N ARG A 180 13.91 -4.84 -3.46
CA ARG A 180 15.07 -5.27 -4.24
C ARG A 180 14.62 -5.86 -5.59
N ASP A 181 13.70 -6.81 -5.54
CA ASP A 181 13.32 -7.62 -6.68
C ASP A 181 11.85 -7.37 -7.07
N VAL A 182 11.62 -7.27 -8.38
CA VAL A 182 10.29 -7.10 -8.99
C VAL A 182 10.11 -8.18 -10.05
N PHE A 183 9.19 -9.12 -9.82
CA PHE A 183 8.96 -10.26 -10.71
C PHE A 183 7.63 -10.13 -11.44
N TYR A 184 7.67 -10.16 -12.77
CA TYR A 184 6.48 -10.24 -13.61
C TYR A 184 6.28 -11.70 -14.03
N SER A 185 5.23 -12.35 -13.50
CA SER A 185 4.90 -13.72 -13.92
C SER A 185 4.19 -13.68 -15.26
N THR A 186 4.91 -14.04 -16.32
CA THR A 186 4.50 -13.96 -17.73
C THR A 186 3.30 -14.83 -18.12
N ALA A 187 2.83 -15.72 -17.25
CA ALA A 187 1.80 -16.70 -17.59
C ALA A 187 0.41 -16.45 -16.98
N VAL A 188 0.29 -15.67 -15.89
CA VAL A 188 -0.97 -15.64 -15.10
C VAL A 188 -1.28 -14.29 -14.43
N ARG A 189 -0.33 -13.36 -14.29
CA ARG A 189 -0.54 -12.17 -13.44
C ARG A 189 -0.40 -10.87 -14.22
N SER A 190 -1.45 -10.05 -14.20
CA SER A 190 -1.42 -8.64 -14.60
C SER A 190 -0.67 -7.73 -13.60
N ARG A 191 -0.01 -8.31 -12.59
CA ARG A 191 0.59 -7.60 -11.45
C ARG A 191 1.96 -8.20 -11.11
N ALA A 192 2.91 -7.33 -10.78
CA ALA A 192 4.23 -7.74 -10.31
C ALA A 192 4.16 -8.36 -8.90
N ILE A 193 5.15 -9.18 -8.56
CA ILE A 193 5.43 -9.59 -7.19
C ILE A 193 6.69 -8.86 -6.74
N ILE A 194 6.61 -8.10 -5.65
CA ILE A 194 7.77 -7.44 -5.04
C ILE A 194 8.27 -8.24 -3.86
N SER A 195 9.58 -8.42 -3.76
CA SER A 195 10.21 -9.20 -2.70
C SER A 195 11.52 -8.60 -2.21
N PHE A 196 11.94 -9.02 -1.01
CA PHE A 196 13.00 -8.38 -0.23
C PHE A 196 12.70 -6.89 -0.07
N VAL A 197 11.68 -6.63 0.73
CA VAL A 197 11.10 -5.30 0.91
C VAL A 197 11.43 -4.72 2.28
N GLY A 198 11.57 -3.40 2.35
CA GLY A 198 11.70 -2.65 3.59
C GLY A 198 10.73 -1.48 3.62
N GLU A 199 10.17 -1.20 4.80
CA GLU A 199 9.31 -0.03 5.03
C GLU A 199 10.15 1.24 4.90
N ILE A 200 9.63 2.27 4.24
CA ILE A 200 10.32 3.56 4.16
C ILE A 200 9.33 4.69 4.44
N GLU A 201 9.86 5.83 4.86
CA GLU A 201 9.05 7.04 5.04
C GLU A 201 9.12 7.93 3.80
N PHE A 202 8.09 8.76 3.61
CA PHE A 202 7.98 9.63 2.44
C PHE A 202 9.13 10.64 2.36
N ASP A 203 9.53 11.22 3.48
CA ASP A 203 10.57 12.24 3.61
C ASP A 203 12.00 11.71 3.42
N TRP A 204 12.18 10.39 3.39
CA TRP A 204 13.48 9.76 3.09
C TRP A 204 13.79 9.78 1.59
N MET A 205 12.80 10.05 0.74
CA MET A 205 12.98 10.11 -0.70
C MET A 205 13.27 11.53 -1.17
N ASN A 206 14.32 11.71 -1.96
CA ASN A 206 14.77 13.04 -2.38
C ASN A 206 14.96 13.20 -3.90
N HIS A 207 14.66 12.17 -4.69
CA HIS A 207 14.81 12.22 -6.14
C HIS A 207 13.66 13.02 -6.79
N SER A 208 13.92 13.60 -7.96
CA SER A 208 12.89 14.30 -8.72
C SER A 208 11.88 13.30 -9.28
N THR A 209 10.59 13.60 -9.16
CA THR A 209 9.51 12.80 -9.75
C THR A 209 8.43 13.68 -10.35
N LYS A 210 7.62 13.08 -11.21
CA LYS A 210 6.45 13.69 -11.81
C LYS A 210 5.28 12.74 -11.70
N ARG A 211 4.14 13.25 -11.24
CA ARG A 211 2.89 12.48 -11.15
C ARG A 211 1.73 13.26 -11.78
N ASP A 212 0.84 12.52 -12.43
CA ASP A 212 -0.34 13.05 -13.10
C ASP A 212 -1.61 12.42 -12.51
N LEU A 213 -2.45 13.29 -11.95
CA LEU A 213 -3.75 12.93 -11.42
C LEU A 213 -4.83 13.34 -12.40
N SER A 214 -5.54 12.36 -12.91
CA SER A 214 -6.78 12.58 -13.66
C SER A 214 -7.90 12.97 -12.69
N LEU A 215 -8.63 14.02 -13.04
CA LEU A 215 -9.73 14.60 -12.28
C LEU A 215 -11.03 14.52 -13.09
N THR A 216 -12.17 14.54 -12.42
CA THR A 216 -13.44 14.91 -13.07
C THR A 216 -13.64 16.44 -13.05
N ALA A 217 -14.64 16.94 -13.79
CA ALA A 217 -14.95 18.36 -13.78
C ALA A 217 -15.37 18.83 -12.37
N GLU A 218 -16.09 17.99 -11.64
CA GLU A 218 -16.55 18.23 -10.27
C GLU A 218 -15.35 18.25 -9.31
N GLU A 219 -14.39 17.36 -9.47
CA GLU A 219 -13.17 17.33 -8.65
C GLU A 219 -12.29 18.55 -8.88
N GLU A 220 -12.10 18.96 -10.13
CA GLU A 220 -11.38 20.18 -10.48
C GLU A 220 -12.08 21.41 -9.88
N THR A 221 -13.40 21.49 -10.00
CA THR A 221 -14.20 22.57 -9.38
C THR A 221 -14.06 22.56 -7.86
N TYR A 222 -14.10 21.39 -7.24
CA TYR A 222 -14.01 21.25 -5.79
C TYR A 222 -12.63 21.63 -5.25
N LEU A 223 -11.55 21.28 -5.96
CA LEU A 223 -10.19 21.70 -5.64
C LEU A 223 -9.99 23.21 -5.77
N ASN A 224 -10.61 23.83 -6.77
CA ASN A 224 -10.58 25.28 -6.96
C ASN A 224 -11.46 26.02 -5.93
N SER A 225 -12.54 25.38 -5.45
CA SER A 225 -13.38 25.94 -4.41
C SER A 225 -12.64 26.07 -3.08
N ASN A 226 -12.93 27.15 -2.34
CA ASN A 226 -12.36 27.40 -1.00
C ASN A 226 -10.81 27.37 -0.94
N ASN A 227 -10.14 27.69 -2.05
CA ASN A 227 -8.68 27.75 -2.14
C ASN A 227 -7.96 26.45 -1.72
N ARG A 228 -8.59 25.27 -1.82
CA ARG A 228 -7.97 23.99 -1.36
C ARG A 228 -6.68 23.69 -2.12
N TYR A 229 -6.72 23.83 -3.44
CA TYR A 229 -5.53 23.71 -4.30
C TYR A 229 -4.40 24.65 -3.86
N ASP A 230 -4.71 25.94 -3.68
CA ASP A 230 -3.72 26.94 -3.29
C ASP A 230 -3.21 26.74 -1.86
N ASN A 231 -4.05 26.24 -0.95
CA ASN A 231 -3.65 25.90 0.41
C ASN A 231 -2.61 24.79 0.40
N VAL A 232 -2.79 23.72 -0.38
CA VAL A 232 -1.77 22.67 -0.52
C VAL A 232 -0.50 23.22 -1.17
N ARG A 233 -0.63 24.04 -2.22
CA ARG A 233 0.51 24.67 -2.90
C ARG A 233 1.34 25.53 -1.95
N LYS A 234 0.70 26.29 -1.06
CA LYS A 234 1.36 27.14 -0.05
C LYS A 234 2.14 26.37 1.00
N LEU A 235 1.85 25.07 1.22
CA LEU A 235 2.64 24.23 2.13
C LEU A 235 4.02 23.89 1.55
N TYR A 236 4.21 24.05 0.23
CA TYR A 236 5.41 23.64 -0.48
C TYR A 236 5.88 24.71 -1.50
N PRO A 237 6.01 25.99 -1.11
CA PRO A 237 6.00 27.13 -2.04
C PRO A 237 7.16 27.15 -3.05
N ASN A 238 8.26 26.44 -2.77
CA ASN A 238 9.45 26.40 -3.62
C ASN A 238 9.89 24.98 -4.03
N ASN A 239 9.18 23.95 -3.57
CA ASN A 239 9.64 22.56 -3.69
C ASN A 239 8.78 21.71 -4.63
N ILE A 240 7.69 22.28 -5.15
CA ILE A 240 6.78 21.61 -6.08
C ILE A 240 6.26 22.58 -7.14
N GLN A 241 6.29 22.12 -8.37
CA GLN A 241 5.51 22.69 -9.45
C GLN A 241 4.18 21.96 -9.53
N MET A 242 3.08 22.69 -9.32
CA MET A 242 1.72 22.20 -9.44
C MET A 242 1.07 22.89 -10.63
N LEU A 243 0.51 22.11 -11.56
CA LEU A 243 -0.20 22.62 -12.73
C LEU A 243 -1.55 21.92 -12.82
N LEU A 244 -2.62 22.68 -12.63
CA LEU A 244 -3.99 22.23 -12.81
C LEU A 244 -4.51 22.77 -14.15
N SER A 245 -4.84 21.87 -15.07
CA SER A 245 -5.39 22.24 -16.38
C SER A 245 -6.11 21.07 -17.02
N ASN A 246 -7.25 21.33 -17.67
CA ASN A 246 -7.96 20.35 -18.50
C ASN A 246 -8.20 19.02 -17.77
N LYS A 247 -8.77 19.04 -16.56
CA LYS A 247 -9.05 17.83 -15.76
C LYS A 247 -7.81 16.98 -15.43
N SER A 248 -6.64 17.58 -15.44
CA SER A 248 -5.37 16.94 -15.07
C SER A 248 -4.62 17.83 -14.09
N LEU A 249 -4.13 17.22 -13.03
CA LEU A 249 -3.25 17.84 -12.05
C LEU A 249 -1.87 17.20 -12.13
N LYS A 250 -0.91 17.98 -12.61
CA LYS A 250 0.49 17.57 -12.74
C LYS A 250 1.29 18.12 -11.56
N LEU A 251 1.98 17.22 -10.88
CA LEU A 251 2.85 17.51 -9.74
C LEU A 251 4.28 17.15 -10.15
N THR A 252 5.23 18.08 -10.02
CA THR A 252 6.65 17.85 -10.36
C THR A 252 7.53 18.47 -9.27
N GLY A 253 8.55 17.75 -8.81
CA GLY A 253 9.42 18.20 -7.73
C GLY A 253 10.11 17.03 -7.06
N ARG A 254 10.64 17.24 -5.84
CA ARG A 254 11.19 16.15 -5.04
C ARG A 254 10.09 15.16 -4.64
N SER A 255 10.40 13.87 -4.61
CA SER A 255 9.42 12.80 -4.46
C SER A 255 8.71 12.76 -3.12
N ASP A 256 9.40 13.08 -2.02
CA ASP A 256 8.80 13.33 -0.71
C ASP A 256 7.68 14.38 -0.79
N VAL A 257 7.98 15.52 -1.42
CA VAL A 257 7.05 16.65 -1.52
C VAL A 257 5.89 16.33 -2.46
N VAL A 258 6.19 15.75 -3.63
CA VAL A 258 5.18 15.40 -4.64
C VAL A 258 4.17 14.40 -4.09
N LEU A 259 4.62 13.32 -3.45
CA LEU A 259 3.71 12.33 -2.88
C LEU A 259 2.90 12.91 -1.72
N ASN A 260 3.52 13.64 -0.80
CA ASN A 260 2.77 14.27 0.30
C ASN A 260 1.72 15.27 -0.19
N ALA A 261 2.05 16.08 -1.22
CA ALA A 261 1.10 16.99 -1.84
C ALA A 261 -0.06 16.22 -2.50
N GLU A 262 0.24 15.16 -3.25
CA GLU A 262 -0.78 14.28 -3.85
C GLU A 262 -1.74 13.71 -2.80
N LEU A 263 -1.20 13.16 -1.71
CA LEU A 263 -2.01 12.56 -0.63
C LEU A 263 -2.92 13.60 0.01
N LYS A 264 -2.41 14.81 0.26
CA LYS A 264 -3.22 15.93 0.78
C LYS A 264 -4.32 16.31 -0.20
N LEU A 265 -4.00 16.52 -1.47
CA LEU A 265 -4.99 16.84 -2.51
C LEU A 265 -6.08 15.76 -2.62
N ARG A 266 -5.70 14.48 -2.58
CA ARG A 266 -6.66 13.37 -2.59
C ARG A 266 -7.61 13.39 -1.40
N LYS A 267 -7.12 13.75 -0.21
CA LYS A 267 -7.95 13.93 1.00
C LYS A 267 -8.87 15.14 0.87
N GLU A 268 -8.35 16.26 0.36
CA GLU A 268 -9.13 17.48 0.10
C GLU A 268 -10.24 17.29 -0.94
N MET A 269 -10.13 16.28 -1.80
CA MET A 269 -11.16 15.91 -2.78
C MET A 269 -12.27 15.01 -2.22
N ILE A 270 -12.18 14.55 -0.98
CA ILE A 270 -13.26 13.77 -0.37
C ILE A 270 -14.43 14.70 -0.06
N THR A 271 -15.60 14.35 -0.56
CA THR A 271 -16.86 15.06 -0.33
C THR A 271 -17.95 14.10 0.10
N GLU A 272 -19.11 14.67 0.40
CA GLU A 272 -20.33 13.97 0.78
C GLU A 272 -21.44 14.29 -0.23
N LEU A 273 -22.24 13.28 -0.54
CA LEU A 273 -23.50 13.42 -1.25
C LEU A 273 -24.59 12.66 -0.50
N THR A 274 -25.69 13.35 -0.23
CA THR A 274 -26.90 12.74 0.33
C THR A 274 -28.01 12.80 -0.71
N PHE A 275 -28.72 11.68 -0.91
CA PHE A 275 -29.87 11.59 -1.81
C PHE A 275 -30.86 10.53 -1.33
N LYS A 276 -32.09 10.61 -1.82
CA LYS A 276 -33.17 9.69 -1.47
C LYS A 276 -33.47 8.72 -2.61
N LEU A 277 -33.88 7.51 -2.26
CA LEU A 277 -34.59 6.64 -3.19
C LEU A 277 -36.01 7.16 -3.36
N GLU A 278 -36.28 7.76 -4.51
CA GLU A 278 -37.57 8.39 -4.81
C GLU A 278 -38.12 7.89 -6.13
N ASN A 279 -39.44 7.90 -6.23
CA ASN A 279 -40.12 7.59 -7.47
C ASN A 279 -40.08 8.80 -8.40
N ARG A 280 -39.34 8.67 -9.50
CA ARG A 280 -39.17 9.75 -10.50
C ARG A 280 -40.17 9.66 -11.66
N TYR A 281 -41.05 8.67 -11.68
CA TYR A 281 -42.04 8.49 -12.74
C TYR A 281 -43.27 9.37 -12.52
N SER A 282 -43.96 9.70 -13.60
CA SER A 282 -45.21 10.45 -13.52
C SER A 282 -46.30 9.63 -12.83
N PRO A 283 -47.12 10.27 -11.95
CA PRO A 283 -48.30 9.65 -11.40
C PRO A 283 -49.19 9.06 -12.51
N ASN A 284 -49.80 7.90 -12.24
CA ASN A 284 -50.66 7.11 -13.16
C ASN A 284 -49.95 6.20 -14.19
N THR A 285 -48.63 6.10 -14.19
CA THR A 285 -47.91 5.08 -14.99
C THR A 285 -47.81 3.75 -14.25
N THR A 286 -47.70 2.64 -15.00
CA THR A 286 -47.45 1.31 -14.40
C THR A 286 -46.12 1.31 -13.63
N GLN A 287 -45.08 1.93 -14.20
CA GLN A 287 -43.78 2.11 -13.57
C GLN A 287 -43.89 2.86 -12.23
N TYR A 288 -44.70 3.92 -12.16
CA TYR A 288 -44.92 4.64 -10.92
C TYR A 288 -45.52 3.73 -9.84
N LYS A 289 -46.57 2.96 -10.16
CA LYS A 289 -47.21 2.06 -9.19
C LYS A 289 -46.23 0.99 -8.70
N ASN A 290 -45.57 0.30 -9.64
CA ASN A 290 -44.59 -0.73 -9.33
C ASN A 290 -43.47 -0.21 -8.43
N LEU A 291 -42.87 0.94 -8.79
CA LEU A 291 -41.76 1.50 -8.03
C LEU A 291 -42.20 1.99 -6.65
N ALA A 292 -43.39 2.60 -6.52
CA ALA A 292 -43.92 3.04 -5.23
C ALA A 292 -44.10 1.85 -4.27
N ASP A 293 -44.72 0.77 -4.73
CA ASP A 293 -44.95 -0.45 -3.93
C ASP A 293 -43.63 -1.15 -3.56
N ASN A 294 -42.70 -1.21 -4.51
CA ASN A 294 -41.39 -1.81 -4.29
C ASN A 294 -40.51 -0.99 -3.34
N LEU A 295 -40.54 0.35 -3.42
CA LEU A 295 -39.79 1.23 -2.50
C LEU A 295 -40.27 1.10 -1.05
N GLU A 296 -41.58 0.95 -0.83
CA GLU A 296 -42.09 0.66 0.51
C GLU A 296 -41.48 -0.63 1.07
N LYS A 297 -41.36 -1.67 0.26
CA LYS A 297 -40.76 -2.95 0.68
C LYS A 297 -39.26 -2.81 0.95
N VAL A 298 -38.54 -2.09 0.09
CA VAL A 298 -37.12 -1.80 0.28
C VAL A 298 -36.87 -1.07 1.60
N SER A 299 -37.72 -0.11 1.97
CA SER A 299 -37.60 0.60 3.26
C SER A 299 -37.70 -0.32 4.49
N LYS A 300 -38.31 -1.51 4.34
CA LYS A 300 -38.43 -2.53 5.39
C LYS A 300 -37.31 -3.59 5.35
N MET A 301 -36.41 -3.53 4.36
CA MET A 301 -35.30 -4.49 4.16
C MET A 301 -33.95 -3.82 4.46
N PRO A 302 -33.51 -3.73 5.73
CA PRO A 302 -32.29 -2.99 6.11
C PRO A 302 -31.02 -3.53 5.45
N ASN A 303 -30.98 -4.82 5.10
CA ASN A 303 -29.77 -5.48 4.62
C ASN A 303 -29.67 -5.58 3.09
N ILE A 304 -30.66 -5.08 2.34
CA ILE A 304 -30.73 -5.31 0.88
C ILE A 304 -29.50 -4.74 0.14
N PHE A 305 -28.93 -3.64 0.64
CA PHE A 305 -27.76 -2.99 0.05
C PHE A 305 -26.43 -3.45 0.66
N HIS A 306 -26.42 -4.32 1.69
CA HIS A 306 -25.19 -4.75 2.35
C HIS A 306 -24.12 -5.29 1.40
N PRO A 307 -24.43 -6.16 0.40
CA PRO A 307 -23.41 -6.64 -0.53
C PRO A 307 -22.76 -5.53 -1.34
N MET A 308 -23.55 -4.56 -1.80
CA MET A 308 -23.06 -3.41 -2.57
C MET A 308 -22.22 -2.47 -1.70
N ILE A 309 -22.69 -2.15 -0.49
CA ILE A 309 -21.96 -1.35 0.50
C ILE A 309 -20.63 -2.01 0.81
N TRP A 310 -20.63 -3.31 1.13
CA TRP A 310 -19.42 -4.06 1.43
C TRP A 310 -18.42 -4.05 0.28
N ARG A 311 -18.86 -4.24 -0.97
CA ARG A 311 -17.98 -4.18 -2.15
C ARG A 311 -17.34 -2.81 -2.31
N TRP A 312 -18.14 -1.74 -2.26
CA TRP A 312 -17.61 -0.37 -2.39
C TRP A 312 -16.66 -0.02 -1.26
N GLU A 313 -16.97 -0.40 -0.03
CA GLU A 313 -16.10 -0.19 1.12
C GLU A 313 -14.85 -1.08 1.09
N ALA A 314 -14.89 -2.27 0.50
CA ALA A 314 -13.75 -3.19 0.43
C ALA A 314 -12.76 -2.83 -0.68
N ASP A 315 -13.26 -2.34 -1.82
CA ASP A 315 -12.43 -2.05 -2.99
C ASP A 315 -11.95 -0.59 -3.00
N LYS A 316 -12.80 0.34 -2.52
CA LYS A 316 -12.58 1.79 -2.54
C LYS A 316 -12.72 2.36 -1.14
N LYS A 317 -12.09 3.50 -0.85
CA LYS A 317 -12.32 4.24 0.41
C LYS A 317 -13.64 5.04 0.35
N VAL A 318 -14.72 4.41 -0.13
CA VAL A 318 -16.06 5.01 -0.22
C VAL A 318 -16.91 4.45 0.90
N LYS A 319 -17.49 5.34 1.72
CA LYS A 319 -18.41 4.96 2.80
C LYS A 319 -19.84 5.22 2.34
N ILE A 320 -20.71 4.22 2.46
CA ILE A 320 -22.13 4.34 2.12
C ILE A 320 -22.93 4.07 3.38
N THR A 321 -23.82 4.98 3.74
CA THR A 321 -24.78 4.82 4.84
C THR A 321 -26.18 4.87 4.26
N VAL A 322 -27.00 3.90 4.63
CA VAL A 322 -28.39 3.78 4.19
C VAL A 322 -29.27 3.82 5.41
N ASP A 323 -30.07 4.87 5.52
CA ASP A 323 -31.00 5.10 6.60
C ASP A 323 -32.42 4.84 6.11
N ASN A 324 -32.98 3.71 6.56
CA ASN A 324 -34.35 3.31 6.24
C ASN A 324 -35.32 3.92 7.25
N ASN A 325 -36.16 4.85 6.80
CA ASN A 325 -37.26 5.39 7.59
C ASN A 325 -38.56 4.71 7.19
N THR A 326 -38.94 3.66 7.93
CA THR A 326 -40.16 2.88 7.69
C THR A 326 -41.43 3.70 7.87
N SER A 327 -41.46 4.66 8.80
CA SER A 327 -42.61 5.54 9.05
C SER A 327 -42.85 6.51 7.89
N ALA A 328 -41.77 7.06 7.32
CA ALA A 328 -41.84 7.95 6.16
C ALA A 328 -41.76 7.23 4.81
N LYS A 329 -41.66 5.89 4.80
CA LYS A 329 -41.43 5.04 3.61
C LYS A 329 -40.30 5.54 2.72
N THR A 330 -39.23 6.04 3.35
CA THR A 330 -38.07 6.63 2.66
C THR A 330 -36.81 5.85 2.97
N CYS A 331 -35.87 5.92 2.03
CA CYS A 331 -34.53 5.37 2.15
C CYS A 331 -33.56 6.50 1.79
N ASP A 332 -32.95 7.08 2.82
CA ASP A 332 -31.96 8.14 2.72
C ASP A 332 -30.59 7.49 2.54
N ILE A 333 -29.83 7.95 1.55
CA ILE A 333 -28.52 7.42 1.21
C ILE A 333 -27.50 8.54 1.35
N LYS A 334 -26.47 8.29 2.13
CA LYS A 334 -25.31 9.17 2.29
C LYS A 334 -24.07 8.46 1.78
N VAL A 335 -23.36 9.09 0.85
CA VAL A 335 -22.12 8.58 0.28
C VAL A 335 -20.99 9.56 0.55
N VAL A 336 -19.89 9.08 1.12
CA VAL A 336 -18.67 9.85 1.38
C VAL A 336 -17.52 9.25 0.58
N GLY A 337 -16.89 10.06 -0.27
CA GLY A 337 -15.81 9.61 -1.16
C GLY A 337 -15.38 10.69 -2.16
N ARG A 338 -14.57 10.30 -3.15
CA ARG A 338 -14.25 11.17 -4.30
C ARG A 338 -15.50 11.37 -5.17
N PRO A 339 -15.75 12.58 -5.73
CA PRO A 339 -16.87 12.83 -6.63
C PRO A 339 -17.02 11.81 -7.76
N SER A 340 -15.90 11.36 -8.36
CA SER A 340 -15.91 10.33 -9.40
C SER A 340 -16.52 9.00 -8.95
N GLU A 341 -16.26 8.61 -7.70
CA GLU A 341 -16.76 7.35 -7.13
C GLU A 341 -18.17 7.53 -6.58
N ILE A 342 -18.50 8.68 -5.99
CA ILE A 342 -19.86 9.04 -5.58
C ILE A 342 -20.81 8.97 -6.78
N ALA A 343 -20.41 9.50 -7.93
CA ALA A 343 -21.21 9.46 -9.14
C ALA A 343 -21.52 8.01 -9.59
N LYS A 344 -20.53 7.12 -9.51
CA LYS A 344 -20.71 5.69 -9.83
C LYS A 344 -21.65 4.99 -8.85
N VAL A 345 -21.51 5.26 -7.54
CA VAL A 345 -22.44 4.72 -6.52
C VAL A 345 -23.86 5.19 -6.79
N LYS A 346 -24.05 6.49 -7.06
CA LYS A 346 -25.36 7.04 -7.40
C LYS A 346 -25.95 6.38 -8.65
N GLN A 347 -25.15 6.18 -9.69
CA GLN A 347 -25.58 5.50 -10.91
C GLN A 347 -26.02 4.06 -10.64
N GLU A 348 -25.38 3.35 -9.71
CA GLU A 348 -25.79 2.00 -9.33
C GLU A 348 -27.14 2.00 -8.61
N PHE A 349 -27.39 2.96 -7.71
CA PHE A 349 -28.72 3.15 -7.11
C PHE A 349 -29.78 3.56 -8.13
N ASP A 350 -29.46 4.46 -9.07
CA ASP A 350 -30.38 4.86 -10.14
C ASP A 350 -30.71 3.66 -11.06
N SER A 351 -29.72 2.80 -11.33
CA SER A 351 -29.90 1.56 -12.10
C SER A 351 -30.77 0.55 -11.35
N PHE A 352 -30.59 0.44 -10.03
CA PHE A 352 -31.46 -0.37 -9.16
C PHE A 352 -32.91 0.14 -9.17
N LEU A 353 -33.14 1.46 -9.10
CA LEU A 353 -34.47 2.05 -9.21
C LEU A 353 -35.14 1.76 -10.55
N SER A 354 -34.39 1.86 -11.66
CA SER A 354 -34.89 1.53 -13.00
C SER A 354 -35.28 0.05 -13.10
N TRP A 355 -34.48 -0.86 -12.53
CA TRP A 355 -34.83 -2.27 -12.48
C TRP A 355 -36.10 -2.51 -11.65
N LEU A 356 -36.24 -1.84 -10.50
CA LEU A 356 -37.42 -1.96 -9.64
C LEU A 356 -38.72 -1.45 -10.27
N SER A 357 -38.66 -0.41 -11.13
CA SER A 357 -39.86 0.09 -11.80
C SER A 357 -40.44 -0.89 -12.81
N ASP A 358 -39.61 -1.75 -13.39
CA ASP A 358 -40.02 -2.77 -14.35
C ASP A 358 -40.45 -4.08 -13.67
N CYS A 359 -40.22 -4.21 -12.36
CA CYS A 359 -40.62 -5.38 -11.57
C CYS A 359 -42.09 -5.31 -11.15
N ILE A 360 -42.87 -6.36 -11.49
CA ILE A 360 -44.31 -6.43 -11.20
C ILE A 360 -44.57 -6.20 -9.70
N VAL A 361 -43.94 -6.95 -8.78
CA VAL A 361 -43.95 -6.71 -7.33
C VAL A 361 -42.84 -7.55 -6.64
N LEU A 362 -41.98 -6.96 -5.80
CA LEU A 362 -41.09 -7.71 -4.88
C LEU A 362 -41.94 -8.49 -3.86
N ARG A 363 -41.61 -9.76 -3.56
CA ARG A 363 -42.30 -10.50 -2.49
C ARG A 363 -42.21 -9.71 -1.17
N ASP A 364 -43.32 -9.68 -0.44
CA ASP A 364 -43.37 -8.98 0.84
C ASP A 364 -42.33 -9.58 1.80
N PRO A 365 -41.46 -8.78 2.46
CA PRO A 365 -40.50 -9.29 3.43
C PRO A 365 -41.16 -10.07 4.60
N ASP A 366 -42.46 -9.87 4.84
CA ASP A 366 -43.23 -10.60 5.85
C ASP A 366 -44.06 -11.77 5.26
N ALA A 367 -43.97 -12.04 3.94
CA ALA A 367 -44.63 -13.18 3.31
C ALA A 367 -44.02 -14.51 3.77
N GLY A 368 -44.56 -15.05 4.87
CA GLY A 368 -44.13 -16.32 5.47
C GLY A 368 -44.00 -16.28 7.00
N LYS A 369 -44.01 -15.10 7.63
CA LYS A 369 -44.19 -15.02 9.09
C LYS A 369 -45.65 -15.29 9.40
N LYS A 370 -45.99 -16.55 9.70
CA LYS A 370 -47.27 -16.86 10.36
C LYS A 370 -47.33 -16.02 11.64
N ILE A 371 -48.29 -15.11 11.70
CA ILE A 371 -48.71 -14.49 12.94
C ILE A 371 -49.19 -15.65 13.82
N GLY A 372 -48.40 -16.00 14.83
CA GLY A 372 -48.85 -16.88 15.90
C GLY A 372 -50.00 -16.20 16.60
N ILE A 373 -51.21 -16.72 16.39
CA ILE A 373 -52.37 -16.48 17.26
C ILE A 373 -52.24 -17.45 18.43
#